data_AF-A0A2S2QTJ8-F1
#
_entry.id   AF-A0A2S2QTJ8-F1
#
_cell.length_a   1.000
_cell.length_b   1.000
_cell.length_c   1.000
_cell.angle_alpha   90.00
_cell.angle_beta   90.00
_cell.angle_gamma   90.00
#
_symmetry.space_group_name_H-M   'P 1'
#
loop_
_entity.id
_entity.type
_entity.pdbx_description
1 polymer ?
#
loop_
_entity_poly.entity_id
_entity_poly.type
_entity_poly.pdbx_seq_one_letter_code
_entity_poly.pdbx_strand_id
1 'polypeptide(L)'
;MSGEKLKQLVIEKTVKPRCFRGIYVSKLAVEWKANSKAWMTTHIMIDWLQRLDQQMKTQNRKMLLFLDNTTSHAHLSLDNVTLFPPNITSTSQPLDQGIIKIFKV
;
A
#
# COMPACT_ATOMS: atom_id res chain seq x y z
N MET A 1 -12.66 -11.82 -14.42
CA MET A 1 -11.67 -11.85 -13.32
C MET A 1 -12.40 -11.56 -12.03
N SER A 2 -12.52 -12.55 -11.14
CA SER A 2 -13.10 -12.34 -9.81
C SER A 2 -11.97 -11.92 -8.87
N GLY A 3 -11.96 -10.65 -8.45
CA GLY A 3 -10.91 -10.10 -7.59
C GLY A 3 -11.30 -8.71 -7.09
N GLU A 4 -11.13 -8.48 -5.79
CA GLU A 4 -11.34 -7.17 -5.18
C GLU A 4 -10.10 -6.30 -5.37
N LYS A 5 -10.31 -5.01 -5.65
CA LYS A 5 -9.24 -4.02 -5.71
C LYS A 5 -9.42 -3.04 -4.56
N LEU A 6 -8.40 -2.95 -3.69
CA LEU A 6 -8.35 -1.93 -2.65
C LEU A 6 -8.19 -0.55 -3.29
N LYS A 7 -8.66 0.48 -2.58
CA LYS A 7 -8.44 1.87 -2.97
C LYS A 7 -6.93 2.16 -2.99
N GLN A 8 -6.44 2.71 -4.09
CA GLN A 8 -5.00 2.97 -4.26
C GLN A 8 -4.54 4.10 -3.35
N LEU A 9 -3.36 3.94 -2.78
CA LEU A 9 -2.64 4.96 -2.03
C LEU A 9 -1.59 5.61 -2.94
N VAL A 10 -1.72 6.92 -3.17
CA VAL A 10 -0.80 7.73 -3.95
C VAL A 10 0.00 8.62 -3.00
N ILE A 11 1.33 8.56 -3.10
CA ILE A 11 2.24 9.36 -2.29
C ILE A 11 3.00 10.32 -3.20
N GLU A 12 2.87 11.61 -2.92
CA GLU A 12 3.40 12.67 -3.77
C GLU A 12 4.26 13.67 -3.00
N LYS A 13 4.99 14.52 -3.74
CA LYS A 13 5.82 15.55 -3.09
C LYS A 13 5.01 16.66 -2.46
N THR A 14 3.83 16.92 -3.03
CA THR A 14 3.01 18.09 -2.72
C THR A 14 1.61 17.65 -2.29
N VAL A 15 1.07 18.29 -1.26
CA VAL A 15 -0.32 18.05 -0.79
C VAL A 15 -1.33 18.36 -1.90
N LYS A 16 -1.07 19.39 -2.71
CA LYS A 16 -1.87 19.76 -3.88
C LYS A 16 -0.99 20.14 -5.07
N PRO A 17 -0.80 19.23 -6.04
CA PRO A 17 -0.11 19.54 -7.30
C PRO A 17 -0.73 20.74 -8.04
N ARG A 18 0.11 21.52 -8.72
CA ARG A 18 -0.34 22.69 -9.50
C ARG A 18 -1.31 22.33 -10.64
N CYS A 19 -1.16 21.14 -11.23
CA CYS A 19 -2.07 20.62 -12.25
C CYS A 19 -3.48 20.34 -11.73
N PHE A 20 -3.69 20.25 -10.40
CA PHE A 20 -5.00 20.09 -9.77
C PHE A 20 -5.60 21.44 -9.33
N ARG A 21 -5.29 22.52 -10.04
CA ARG A 21 -5.97 23.81 -9.82
C ARG A 21 -7.47 23.63 -10.09
N GLY A 22 -8.31 24.09 -9.15
CA GLY A 22 -9.76 23.90 -9.23
C GLY A 22 -10.25 22.48 -8.87
N ILE A 23 -9.35 21.51 -8.68
CA ILE A 23 -9.68 20.15 -8.28
C ILE A 23 -9.39 19.98 -6.78
N TYR A 24 -10.30 19.31 -6.08
CA TYR A 24 -10.10 18.91 -4.70
C TYR A 24 -9.51 17.50 -4.68
N VAL A 25 -8.29 17.36 -4.17
CA VAL A 25 -7.59 16.07 -4.05
C VAL A 25 -8.41 15.07 -3.24
N SER A 26 -9.17 15.53 -2.25
CA SER A 26 -10.10 14.72 -1.46
C SER A 26 -11.27 14.12 -2.26
N LYS A 27 -11.58 14.67 -3.44
CA LYS A 27 -12.62 14.13 -4.34
C LYS A 27 -12.08 13.08 -5.31
N LEU A 28 -10.76 12.83 -5.32
CA LEU A 28 -10.19 11.78 -6.15
C LEU A 28 -10.57 10.39 -5.60
N ALA A 29 -10.72 9.42 -6.49
CA ALA A 29 -10.99 8.02 -6.13
C ALA A 29 -9.76 7.28 -5.56
N VAL A 30 -8.74 8.02 -5.14
CA VAL A 30 -7.51 7.51 -4.52
C VAL A 30 -7.34 8.08 -3.13
N GLU A 31 -6.59 7.40 -2.28
CA GLU A 31 -6.08 7.99 -1.06
C GLU A 31 -4.81 8.76 -1.38
N TRP A 32 -4.72 9.99 -0.90
CA TRP A 32 -3.59 10.87 -1.20
C TRP A 32 -2.81 11.19 0.07
N LYS A 33 -1.51 10.95 0.03
CA LYS A 33 -0.55 11.39 1.06
C LYS A 33 0.55 12.20 0.40
N ALA A 34 1.19 13.08 1.15
CA ALA A 34 2.31 13.84 0.65
C ALA A 34 3.46 13.89 1.65
N ASN A 35 4.69 13.77 1.16
CA ASN A 35 5.92 14.00 1.90
C ASN A 35 7.02 14.50 0.96
N SER A 36 8.09 15.09 1.49
CA SER A 36 9.15 15.72 0.68
C SER A 36 9.84 14.80 -0.32
N LYS A 37 9.85 13.48 -0.08
CA LYS A 37 10.50 12.48 -0.92
C LYS A 37 9.55 11.79 -1.91
N ALA A 38 8.24 11.94 -1.74
CA ALA A 38 7.20 11.16 -2.43
C ALA A 38 7.39 9.64 -2.32
N TRP A 39 7.91 9.16 -1.19
CA TRP A 39 8.17 7.73 -0.97
C TRP A 39 7.32 7.18 0.16
N MET A 40 7.14 5.86 0.18
CA MET A 40 6.58 5.18 1.35
C MET A 40 7.45 5.49 2.58
N THR A 41 6.80 5.83 3.69
CA THR A 41 7.46 5.97 4.99
C THR A 41 6.86 4.96 5.95
N THR A 42 7.59 4.59 6.99
CA THR A 42 7.08 3.71 8.04
C THR A 42 5.75 4.22 8.57
N HIS A 43 5.63 5.51 8.91
CA HIS A 43 4.39 6.09 9.43
C HIS A 43 3.19 5.94 8.47
N ILE A 44 3.39 6.19 7.16
CA ILE A 44 2.32 6.00 6.16
C ILE A 44 1.94 4.52 6.05
N MET A 45 2.93 3.63 6.08
CA MET A 45 2.72 2.18 6.02
C MET A 45 1.93 1.68 7.24
N ILE A 46 2.28 2.12 8.46
CA ILE A 46 1.56 1.76 9.68
C ILE A 46 0.08 2.21 9.60
N ASP A 47 -0.15 3.47 9.27
CA ASP A 47 -1.51 4.04 9.15
C ASP A 47 -2.35 3.29 8.11
N TRP A 48 -1.74 2.93 6.99
CA TRP A 48 -2.40 2.15 5.94
C TRP A 48 -2.72 0.72 6.38
N LEU A 49 -1.76 0.02 7.01
CA LEU A 49 -1.94 -1.35 7.49
C LEU A 49 -3.01 -1.45 8.58
N GLN A 50 -3.05 -0.51 9.54
CA GLN A 50 -4.06 -0.49 10.60
C GLN A 50 -5.48 -0.32 10.02
N ARG A 51 -5.65 0.57 9.03
CA ARG A 51 -6.94 0.74 8.36
C ARG A 51 -7.34 -0.48 7.56
N LEU A 52 -6.38 -1.11 6.86
CA LEU A 52 -6.64 -2.34 6.14
C LEU A 52 -7.06 -3.47 7.09
N ASP A 53 -6.39 -3.61 8.23
CA ASP A 53 -6.73 -4.60 9.25
C ASP A 53 -8.13 -4.40 9.80
N GLN A 54 -8.51 -3.17 10.14
CA GLN A 54 -9.88 -2.83 10.54
C GLN A 54 -10.90 -3.12 9.43
N GLN A 55 -10.58 -2.85 8.17
CA GLN A 55 -11.44 -3.18 7.05
C GLN A 55 -11.63 -4.70 6.94
N MET A 56 -10.57 -5.49 7.07
CA MET A 56 -10.67 -6.96 7.03
C MET A 56 -11.45 -7.49 8.24
N LYS A 57 -11.28 -6.90 9.42
CA LYS A 57 -12.02 -7.23 10.63
C LYS A 57 -13.52 -6.97 10.50
N THR A 58 -13.92 -5.80 9.98
CA THR A 58 -15.33 -5.45 9.74
C THR A 58 -15.98 -6.34 8.68
N GLN A 59 -15.20 -6.80 7.70
CA GLN A 59 -15.65 -7.78 6.71
C GLN A 59 -15.60 -9.24 7.22
N ASN A 60 -15.13 -9.48 8.45
CA ASN A 60 -14.89 -10.81 9.02
C ASN A 60 -14.01 -11.70 8.13
N ARG A 61 -12.95 -11.13 7.56
CA ARG A 61 -12.01 -11.79 6.65
C ARG A 61 -10.60 -11.78 7.21
N LYS A 62 -9.82 -12.79 6.87
CA LYS A 62 -8.37 -12.82 7.09
C LYS A 62 -7.65 -12.72 5.76
N MET A 63 -6.54 -12.00 5.74
CA MET A 63 -5.76 -11.74 4.53
C MET A 63 -4.28 -12.01 4.80
N LEU A 64 -3.62 -12.67 3.84
CA LEU A 64 -2.17 -12.73 3.75
C LEU A 64 -1.69 -11.66 2.76
N LEU A 65 -0.85 -10.74 3.22
CA LEU A 65 -0.34 -9.64 2.41
C LEU A 65 1.10 -9.90 1.99
N PHE A 66 1.33 -9.91 0.68
CA PHE A 66 2.67 -9.98 0.08
C PHE A 66 3.21 -8.56 -0.13
N LEU A 67 4.37 -8.29 0.45
CA LEU A 67 5.08 -7.02 0.34
C LEU A 67 6.48 -7.24 -0.24
N ASP A 68 7.01 -6.23 -0.92
CA ASP A 68 8.41 -6.20 -1.30
C ASP A 68 9.29 -6.05 -0.06
N ASN A 69 10.55 -6.45 -0.15
CA ASN A 69 11.48 -6.35 0.98
C ASN A 69 11.92 -4.90 1.19
N THR A 70 11.24 -4.16 2.08
CA THR A 70 11.57 -2.77 2.39
C THR A 70 11.89 -2.58 3.86
N THR A 71 12.76 -1.63 4.17
CA THR A 71 13.10 -1.22 5.54
C THR A 71 11.95 -0.55 6.28
N SER A 72 10.81 -0.29 5.62
CA SER A 72 9.64 0.39 6.22
C SER A 72 8.71 -0.58 6.95
N HIS A 73 9.02 -1.88 6.99
CA HIS A 73 8.23 -2.88 7.69
C HIS A 73 8.38 -2.72 9.20
N ALA A 74 7.48 -1.96 9.81
CA ALA A 74 7.32 -1.99 11.25
C ALA A 74 6.74 -3.35 11.66
N HIS A 75 7.31 -3.98 12.69
CA HIS A 75 6.70 -5.13 13.36
C HIS A 75 5.42 -4.66 14.05
N LEU A 76 4.31 -4.71 13.32
CA LEU A 76 2.97 -4.43 13.81
C LEU A 76 2.25 -5.72 14.14
N SER A 77 1.63 -5.78 15.32
CA SER A 77 0.65 -6.81 15.64
C SER A 77 -0.68 -6.41 14.99
N LEU A 78 -1.12 -7.20 14.01
CA LEU A 78 -2.38 -7.04 13.28
C LEU A 78 -3.22 -8.31 13.50
N ASP A 79 -4.55 -8.17 13.60
CA ASP A 79 -5.45 -9.28 13.96
C ASP A 79 -5.87 -10.12 12.73
N ASN A 80 -6.16 -9.42 11.63
CA ASN A 80 -6.81 -9.96 10.44
C ASN A 80 -5.91 -9.91 9.20
N VAL A 81 -4.86 -9.09 9.21
CA VAL A 81 -3.85 -9.00 8.15
C VAL A 81 -2.55 -9.62 8.63
N THR A 82 -2.10 -10.69 7.98
CA THR A 82 -0.79 -11.29 8.22
C THR A 82 0.19 -10.85 7.13
N LEU A 83 1.36 -10.35 7.52
CA LEU A 83 2.42 -10.02 6.58
C LEU A 83 3.20 -11.27 6.20
N PHE A 84 3.40 -11.48 4.90
CA PHE A 84 4.28 -12.56 4.43
C PHE A 84 5.75 -12.24 4.81
N PRO A 85 6.56 -13.23 5.23
CA PRO A 85 7.89 -12.96 5.76
C PRO A 85 8.79 -12.24 4.75
N PRO A 86 9.56 -11.22 5.19
CA PRO A 86 10.64 -10.65 4.39
C PRO A 86 11.75 -11.70 4.20
N ASN A 87 12.45 -11.66 3.06
CA ASN A 87 13.58 -12.53 2.71
C ASN A 87 13.27 -14.00 2.34
N ILE A 88 12.11 -14.28 1.75
CA ILE A 88 11.92 -15.54 1.02
C ILE A 88 12.46 -15.33 -0.41
N THR A 89 13.11 -16.35 -0.97
CA THR A 89 13.71 -16.30 -2.31
C THR A 89 12.76 -15.65 -3.33
N SER A 90 13.29 -14.87 -4.27
CA SER A 90 12.51 -14.15 -5.30
C SER A 90 11.54 -15.05 -6.07
N THR A 91 11.81 -16.37 -6.08
CA THR A 91 10.92 -17.42 -6.61
C THR A 91 9.57 -17.57 -5.90
N SER A 92 9.39 -16.98 -4.72
CA SER A 92 8.14 -17.07 -3.95
C SER A 92 7.51 -15.70 -3.71
N GLN A 93 8.13 -14.62 -4.20
CA GLN A 93 7.59 -13.26 -4.10
C GLN A 93 6.95 -12.85 -5.44
N PRO A 94 5.61 -12.80 -5.52
CA PRO A 94 4.91 -12.53 -6.79
C PRO A 94 5.27 -11.18 -7.42
N LEU A 95 5.65 -10.20 -6.59
CA LEU A 95 6.05 -8.86 -7.05
C LEU A 95 7.33 -8.93 -7.91
N ASP A 96 8.32 -9.71 -7.44
CA ASP A 96 9.60 -9.92 -8.13
C ASP A 96 9.48 -10.87 -9.33
N GLN A 97 8.47 -11.75 -9.34
CA GLN A 97 8.25 -12.72 -10.42
C GLN A 97 7.61 -12.18 -11.70
N GLY A 98 7.31 -10.88 -11.77
CA GLY A 98 6.89 -10.28 -13.03
C GLY A 98 5.96 -9.09 -12.92
N ILE A 99 5.28 -8.90 -11.78
CA ILE A 99 4.39 -7.74 -11.62
C ILE A 99 5.20 -6.44 -11.77
N ILE A 100 6.34 -6.33 -11.09
CA ILE A 100 7.21 -5.16 -11.21
C ILE A 100 7.74 -5.01 -12.65
N LYS A 101 8.18 -6.12 -13.26
CA LYS A 101 8.68 -6.12 -14.65
C LYS A 101 7.62 -5.64 -15.65
N ILE A 102 6.36 -6.00 -15.46
CA ILE A 102 5.27 -5.59 -16.37
C ILE A 102 4.86 -4.13 -16.13
N PHE A 103 4.89 -3.66 -14.89
CA PHE A 103 4.43 -2.31 -14.54
C PHE A 103 5.47 -1.20 -14.73
N LYS A 104 6.77 -1.54 -14.66
CA LYS A 104 7.87 -0.55 -14.68
C LYS A 104 8.70 -0.56 -15.96
N VAL A 105 8.46 -1.50 -16.89
CA VAL A 105 9.19 -1.60 -18.17
C VAL A 105 8.37 -1.02 -19.31
#